data_AF-A0A838RFK3-F1
#
_entry.id   AF-A0A838RFK3-F1
#
_cell.length_a   1.000
_cell.length_b   1.000
_cell.length_c   1.000
_cell.angle_alpha   90.00
_cell.angle_beta   90.00
_cell.angle_gamma   90.00
#
_symmetry.space_group_name_H-M   'P 1'
#
loop_
_entity.id
_entity.type
_entity.pdbx_description
1 polymer ?
#
loop_
_entity_poly.entity_id
_entity_poly.type
_entity_poly.pdbx_seq_one_letter_code
_entity_poly.pdbx_strand_id
1 'polypeptide(L)'
;MQPGWPMRAALWLLLAESARANRAHYPHLPTVWLPHALGNSLVLCSPELIAALDRRLGLEALCQQSTPTAALYQTLNALCVENPRWGYSIAPLVLGYVLSHPRLNIYQGRWARWRFLGFGLDALPHSITAFALTLLMRDGLETLGRYLPDSSLFASVVQPLARHPALTSAAALAFLSAVWEIGEYLIQQEELRRTGGNREQINMQWSVADMSHDLLSNATGWGLATWLRQR
;
A
#
# COMPACT_ATOMS: atom_id res chain seq x y z
N MET A 1 -14.60 7.32 -19.81
CA MET A 1 -14.09 6.38 -18.78
C MET A 1 -12.67 6.80 -18.45
N GLN A 2 -12.30 6.84 -17.17
CA GLN A 2 -10.93 7.20 -16.81
C GLN A 2 -9.94 6.14 -17.30
N PRO A 3 -8.73 6.53 -17.74
CA PRO A 3 -7.67 5.58 -18.06
C PRO A 3 -7.43 4.61 -16.91
N GLY A 4 -7.24 3.32 -17.22
CA GLY A 4 -7.00 2.28 -16.22
C GLY A 4 -8.22 1.80 -15.44
N TRP A 5 -9.43 2.31 -15.69
CA TRP A 5 -10.67 1.84 -15.04
C TRP A 5 -10.90 0.32 -15.14
N PRO A 6 -10.75 -0.34 -16.32
CA PRO A 6 -10.96 -1.78 -16.42
C PRO A 6 -10.03 -2.59 -15.51
N MET A 7 -8.76 -2.17 -15.39
CA MET A 7 -7.79 -2.83 -14.51
C MET A 7 -8.18 -2.66 -13.04
N ARG A 8 -8.54 -1.44 -12.61
CA ARG A 8 -8.96 -1.19 -11.23
C ARG A 8 -10.25 -1.94 -10.88
N ALA A 9 -11.20 -2.01 -11.81
CA ALA A 9 -12.42 -2.81 -11.63
C ALA A 9 -12.09 -4.32 -11.49
N ALA A 10 -11.19 -4.85 -12.32
CA ALA A 10 -10.74 -6.23 -12.21
C ALA A 10 -10.06 -6.52 -10.86
N LEU A 11 -9.14 -5.64 -10.43
CA LEU A 11 -8.50 -5.73 -9.11
C LEU A 11 -9.52 -5.66 -7.97
N TRP A 12 -10.52 -4.79 -8.08
CA TRP A 12 -11.58 -4.67 -7.08
C TRP A 12 -12.45 -5.93 -6.99
N LEU A 13 -12.78 -6.55 -8.13
CA LEU A 13 -13.52 -7.82 -8.14
C LEU A 13 -12.72 -8.95 -7.48
N LEU A 14 -11.41 -9.03 -7.75
CA LEU A 14 -10.52 -9.99 -7.10
C LEU A 14 -10.42 -9.76 -5.59
N LEU A 15 -10.32 -8.49 -5.18
CA LEU A 15 -10.33 -8.07 -3.78
C LEU A 15 -11.63 -8.48 -3.09
N ALA A 16 -12.78 -8.17 -3.70
CA ALA A 16 -14.10 -8.46 -3.16
C ALA A 16 -14.32 -9.97 -2.99
N GLU A 17 -13.93 -10.76 -4.00
CA GLU A 17 -13.99 -12.23 -3.92
C GLU A 17 -13.07 -12.79 -2.83
N SER A 18 -11.85 -12.27 -2.72
CA SER A 18 -10.90 -12.68 -1.68
C SER A 18 -11.39 -12.33 -0.28
N ALA A 19 -11.96 -11.14 -0.09
CA ALA A 19 -12.56 -10.72 1.17
C ALA A 19 -13.77 -11.57 1.53
N ARG A 20 -14.63 -11.89 0.55
CA ARG A 20 -15.79 -12.78 0.73
C ARG A 20 -15.34 -14.19 1.14
N ALA A 21 -14.34 -14.74 0.47
CA ALA A 21 -13.80 -16.06 0.77
C ALA A 21 -13.16 -16.10 2.17
N ASN A 22 -12.34 -15.11 2.51
CA ASN A 22 -11.74 -14.99 3.83
C ASN A 22 -12.78 -14.83 4.94
N ARG A 23 -13.82 -14.02 4.73
CA ARG A 23 -14.95 -13.90 5.67
C ARG A 23 -15.68 -15.23 5.87
N ALA A 24 -15.85 -16.02 4.81
CA ALA A 24 -16.51 -17.33 4.91
C ALA A 24 -15.63 -18.37 5.63
N HIS A 25 -14.31 -18.31 5.42
CA HIS A 25 -13.35 -19.25 6.01
C HIS A 25 -13.04 -18.91 7.49
N TYR A 26 -12.91 -17.63 7.82
CA TYR A 26 -12.66 -17.11 9.16
C TYR A 26 -13.81 -16.21 9.66
N PRO A 27 -15.03 -16.74 9.87
CA PRO A 27 -16.23 -15.93 10.12
C PRO A 27 -16.19 -15.11 11.41
N HIS A 28 -15.32 -15.46 12.35
CA HIS A 28 -15.17 -14.82 13.66
C HIS A 28 -14.01 -13.82 13.73
N LEU A 29 -13.23 -13.69 12.64
CA LEU A 29 -12.03 -12.84 12.59
C LEU A 29 -12.20 -11.73 11.53
N PRO A 30 -12.78 -10.57 11.89
CA PRO A 30 -12.92 -9.46 10.96
C PRO A 30 -11.57 -8.88 10.51
N THR A 31 -10.52 -9.07 11.32
CA THR A 31 -9.13 -8.68 11.05
C THR A 31 -8.60 -9.22 9.73
N VAL A 32 -9.07 -10.40 9.31
CA VAL A 32 -8.59 -11.10 8.10
C VAL A 32 -9.07 -10.46 6.80
N TRP A 33 -10.15 -9.69 6.83
CA TRP A 33 -10.76 -9.21 5.58
C TRP A 33 -11.18 -7.76 5.61
N LEU A 34 -11.69 -7.25 6.74
CA LEU A 34 -12.30 -5.93 6.76
C LEU A 34 -11.27 -4.81 6.53
N PRO A 35 -10.12 -4.76 7.24
CA PRO A 35 -9.14 -3.70 7.01
C PRO A 35 -8.59 -3.71 5.59
N HIS A 36 -8.30 -4.90 5.05
CA HIS A 36 -7.78 -5.05 3.69
C HIS A 36 -8.82 -4.70 2.63
N ALA A 37 -10.07 -5.14 2.78
CA ALA A 37 -11.14 -4.80 1.84
C ALA A 37 -11.40 -3.30 1.82
N LEU A 38 -11.48 -2.65 2.98
CA LEU A 38 -11.69 -1.21 3.08
C LEU A 38 -10.50 -0.43 2.53
N GLY A 39 -9.29 -0.69 3.03
CA GLY A 39 -8.08 0.03 2.63
C GLY A 39 -7.80 -0.09 1.13
N ASN A 40 -7.82 -1.32 0.60
CA ASN A 40 -7.60 -1.52 -0.83
C ASN A 40 -8.73 -0.93 -1.69
N SER A 41 -9.99 -0.96 -1.23
CA SER A 41 -11.09 -0.31 -1.96
C SER A 41 -10.91 1.21 -2.01
N LEU A 42 -10.49 1.84 -0.91
CA LEU A 42 -10.22 3.28 -0.88
C LEU A 42 -9.10 3.67 -1.83
N VAL A 43 -8.02 2.89 -1.87
CA VAL A 43 -6.88 3.14 -2.78
C VAL A 43 -7.28 2.89 -4.25
N LEU A 44 -8.02 1.81 -4.52
CA LEU A 44 -8.52 1.52 -5.87
C LEU A 44 -9.48 2.59 -6.37
N CYS A 45 -10.35 3.12 -5.51
CA CYS A 45 -11.35 4.14 -5.84
C CYS A 45 -10.84 5.58 -5.64
N SER A 46 -9.57 5.79 -5.28
CA SER A 46 -9.04 7.12 -5.03
C SER A 46 -9.25 8.10 -6.19
N PRO A 47 -9.18 7.72 -7.48
CA PRO A 47 -9.43 8.65 -8.58
C PRO A 47 -10.86 9.17 -8.59
N GLU A 48 -11.84 8.29 -8.38
CA GLU A 48 -13.26 8.66 -8.31
C GLU A 48 -13.56 9.46 -7.05
N LEU A 49 -12.94 9.12 -5.91
CA LEU A 49 -13.11 9.84 -4.66
C LEU A 49 -12.56 11.26 -4.77
N ILE A 50 -11.35 11.43 -5.31
CA ILE A 50 -10.74 12.75 -5.53
C ILE A 50 -11.58 13.56 -6.51
N ALA A 51 -11.99 12.98 -7.65
CA ALA A 51 -12.83 13.67 -8.63
C ALA A 51 -14.22 14.03 -8.07
N ALA A 52 -14.79 13.21 -7.17
CA ALA A 52 -16.06 13.52 -6.51
C ALA A 52 -15.92 14.62 -5.47
N LEU A 53 -14.82 14.62 -4.70
CA LEU A 53 -14.50 15.69 -3.75
C LEU A 53 -14.30 17.02 -4.47
N ASP A 54 -13.58 17.01 -5.59
CA ASP A 54 -13.37 18.19 -6.41
C ASP A 54 -14.70 18.77 -6.93
N ARG A 55 -15.54 17.94 -7.58
CA ARG A 55 -16.86 18.39 -8.05
C ARG A 55 -17.74 18.98 -6.94
N ARG A 56 -17.59 18.52 -5.70
CA ARG A 56 -18.41 18.95 -4.57
C ARG A 56 -17.87 20.22 -3.89
N LEU A 57 -16.56 20.38 -3.85
CA LEU A 57 -15.89 21.43 -3.08
C LEU A 57 -15.24 22.51 -3.97
N GLY A 58 -15.20 22.31 -5.29
CA GLY A 58 -14.53 23.21 -6.24
C GLY A 58 -13.03 23.30 -5.99
N LEU A 59 -12.36 22.16 -5.75
CA LEU A 59 -10.93 22.14 -5.38
C LEU A 59 -10.04 22.60 -6.53
N GLU A 60 -10.46 22.40 -7.78
CA GLU A 60 -9.78 22.92 -8.97
C GLU A 60 -9.70 24.45 -8.95
N ALA A 61 -10.73 25.15 -8.45
CA ALA A 61 -10.68 26.60 -8.29
C ALA A 61 -9.60 27.03 -7.27
N LEU A 62 -9.30 26.20 -6.27
CA LEU A 62 -8.20 26.44 -5.32
C LEU A 62 -6.83 26.34 -5.99
N CYS A 63 -6.69 25.63 -7.12
CA CYS A 63 -5.42 25.48 -7.83
C CYS A 63 -4.90 26.80 -8.41
N GLN A 64 -5.78 27.79 -8.61
CA GLN A 64 -5.38 29.14 -9.01
C GLN A 64 -4.65 29.89 -7.89
N GLN A 65 -4.70 29.36 -6.66
CA GLN A 65 -4.05 29.95 -5.50
C GLN A 65 -2.76 29.20 -5.18
N SER A 66 -1.69 29.93 -4.90
CA SER A 66 -0.43 29.37 -4.42
C SER A 66 -0.54 29.06 -2.92
N THR A 67 -1.30 28.02 -2.56
CA THR A 67 -1.49 27.58 -1.17
C THR A 67 -1.05 26.11 -0.95
N PRO A 68 -0.69 25.71 0.28
CA PRO A 68 -0.35 24.31 0.57
C PRO A 68 -1.50 23.33 0.25
N THR A 69 -2.74 23.73 0.51
CA THR A 69 -3.92 22.93 0.20
C THR A 69 -4.07 22.70 -1.31
N ALA A 70 -3.87 23.75 -2.10
CA ALA A 70 -3.87 23.65 -3.56
C ALA A 70 -2.74 22.73 -4.07
N ALA A 71 -1.56 22.80 -3.46
CA ALA A 71 -0.43 21.92 -3.81
C ALA A 71 -0.71 20.45 -3.49
N LEU A 72 -1.33 20.17 -2.33
CA LEU A 72 -1.74 18.81 -1.95
C LEU A 72 -2.78 18.25 -2.92
N TYR A 73 -3.81 19.04 -3.25
CA TYR A 73 -4.83 18.62 -4.20
C TYR A 73 -4.24 18.37 -5.59
N GLN A 74 -3.41 19.28 -6.13
CA GLN A 74 -2.74 19.07 -7.42
C GLN A 74 -1.86 17.82 -7.42
N THR A 75 -1.18 17.54 -6.31
CA THR A 75 -0.37 16.32 -6.16
C THR A 75 -1.25 15.06 -6.20
N LEU A 76 -2.34 15.04 -5.44
CA LEU A 76 -3.28 13.91 -5.43
C LEU A 76 -3.94 13.71 -6.80
N ASN A 77 -4.32 14.81 -7.46
CA ASN A 77 -4.90 14.78 -8.80
C ASN A 77 -3.92 14.20 -9.82
N ALA A 78 -2.68 14.70 -9.83
CA ALA A 78 -1.63 14.22 -10.72
C ALA A 78 -1.29 12.73 -10.51
N LEU A 79 -1.19 12.27 -9.25
CA LEU A 79 -0.80 10.89 -8.94
C LEU A 79 -1.93 9.87 -9.18
N CYS A 80 -3.18 10.23 -8.84
CA CYS A 80 -4.30 9.29 -8.82
C CYS A 80 -5.21 9.44 -10.04
N VAL A 81 -5.55 10.68 -10.42
CA VAL A 81 -6.61 10.99 -11.39
C VAL A 81 -6.02 11.10 -12.80
N GLU A 82 -4.97 11.89 -12.97
CA GLU A 82 -4.33 12.14 -14.27
C GLU A 82 -3.38 11.01 -14.68
N ASN A 83 -2.97 10.16 -13.73
CA ASN A 83 -2.03 9.09 -13.97
C ASN A 83 -2.72 7.86 -14.59
N PRO A 84 -2.51 7.57 -15.89
CA PRO A 84 -3.14 6.41 -16.52
C PRO A 84 -2.60 5.07 -16.00
N ARG A 85 -1.49 5.10 -15.26
CA ARG A 85 -0.85 3.94 -14.65
C ARG A 85 -1.26 3.70 -13.20
N TRP A 86 -2.14 4.52 -12.62
CA TRP A 86 -2.53 4.41 -11.20
C TRP A 86 -2.89 2.97 -10.81
N GLY A 87 -3.73 2.29 -11.61
CA GLY A 87 -4.11 0.90 -11.39
C GLY A 87 -2.94 -0.08 -11.31
N TYR A 88 -1.89 0.13 -12.10
CA TYR A 88 -0.65 -0.67 -12.04
C TYR A 88 0.19 -0.33 -10.81
N SER A 89 0.25 0.95 -10.43
CA SER A 89 1.01 1.40 -9.26
C SER A 89 0.48 0.81 -7.96
N ILE A 90 -0.83 0.57 -7.87
CA ILE A 90 -1.46 0.02 -6.66
C ILE A 90 -1.76 -1.47 -6.74
N ALA A 91 -1.63 -2.10 -7.92
CA ALA A 91 -1.88 -3.52 -8.10
C ALA A 91 -1.10 -4.40 -7.10
N PRO A 92 0.19 -4.14 -6.80
CA PRO A 92 0.94 -4.97 -5.85
C PRO A 92 0.31 -5.05 -4.47
N LEU A 93 -0.18 -3.90 -3.95
CA LEU A 93 -0.84 -3.82 -2.64
C LEU A 93 -2.11 -4.69 -2.62
N VAL A 94 -2.93 -4.58 -3.66
CA VAL A 94 -4.19 -5.34 -3.76
C VAL A 94 -3.91 -6.82 -3.94
N LEU A 95 -2.97 -7.16 -4.82
CA LEU A 95 -2.63 -8.55 -5.13
C LEU A 95 -1.98 -9.25 -3.95
N GLY A 96 -1.20 -8.56 -3.10
CA GLY A 96 -0.71 -9.12 -1.84
C GLY A 96 -1.85 -9.68 -1.00
N TYR A 97 -2.93 -8.91 -0.83
CA TYR A 97 -4.12 -9.42 -0.14
C TYR A 97 -4.85 -10.53 -0.90
N VAL A 98 -4.96 -10.45 -2.24
CA VAL A 98 -5.58 -11.53 -3.04
C VAL A 98 -4.87 -12.88 -2.83
N LEU A 99 -3.55 -12.86 -2.64
CA LEU A 99 -2.77 -14.07 -2.36
C LEU A 99 -3.05 -14.67 -0.97
N SER A 100 -3.73 -13.93 -0.07
CA SER A 100 -4.27 -14.47 1.19
C SER A 100 -5.53 -15.31 1.00
N HIS A 101 -6.15 -15.32 -0.19
CA HIS A 101 -7.37 -16.07 -0.45
C HIS A 101 -7.24 -17.53 0.04
N PRO A 102 -8.21 -18.13 0.75
CA PRO A 102 -8.04 -19.44 1.43
C PRO A 102 -7.56 -20.60 0.54
N ARG A 103 -7.83 -20.55 -0.77
CA ARG A 103 -7.32 -21.51 -1.77
C ARG A 103 -5.85 -21.32 -2.16
N LEU A 104 -5.33 -20.10 -2.08
CA LEU A 104 -3.95 -19.74 -2.40
C LEU A 104 -3.11 -19.74 -1.12
N ASN A 105 -3.60 -19.00 -0.13
CA ASN A 105 -3.08 -18.78 1.21
C ASN A 105 -1.56 -18.98 1.29
N ILE A 106 -0.84 -18.02 0.70
CA ILE A 106 0.62 -18.03 0.72
C ILE A 106 1.19 -17.83 2.13
N TYR A 107 0.34 -17.44 3.09
CA TYR A 107 0.68 -17.20 4.49
C TYR A 107 0.42 -18.45 5.36
N GLN A 108 -0.57 -19.27 5.03
CA GLN A 108 -0.84 -20.55 5.69
C GLN A 108 -1.22 -21.66 4.70
N GLY A 109 -0.61 -22.84 4.85
CA GLY A 109 -0.98 -24.03 4.10
C GLY A 109 0.11 -24.52 3.14
N ARG A 110 -0.29 -25.17 2.04
CA ARG A 110 0.67 -25.86 1.16
C ARG A 110 1.64 -24.89 0.49
N TRP A 111 1.18 -23.72 0.07
CA TRP A 111 1.99 -22.73 -0.64
C TRP A 111 2.91 -21.96 0.31
N ALA A 112 2.46 -21.68 1.54
CA ALA A 112 3.28 -21.07 2.60
C ALA A 112 4.54 -21.87 2.99
N ARG A 113 4.54 -23.18 2.71
CA ARG A 113 5.71 -24.06 2.95
C ARG A 113 6.80 -23.91 1.89
N TRP A 114 6.51 -23.26 0.77
CA TRP A 114 7.49 -23.12 -0.31
C TRP A 114 8.45 -22.00 0.08
N ARG A 115 9.73 -22.35 0.19
CA ARG A 115 10.80 -21.43 0.53
C ARG A 115 11.88 -21.50 -0.52
N PHE A 116 12.39 -20.35 -0.94
CA PHE A 116 13.56 -20.23 -1.80
C PHE A 116 14.60 -19.36 -1.08
N LEU A 117 15.76 -19.94 -0.77
CA LEU A 117 16.81 -19.27 0.02
C LEU A 117 16.32 -18.71 1.37
N GLY A 118 15.35 -19.38 2.01
CA GLY A 118 14.75 -18.94 3.28
C GLY A 118 13.54 -18.01 3.13
N PHE A 119 13.34 -17.39 1.96
CA PHE A 119 12.20 -16.52 1.69
C PHE A 119 10.97 -17.31 1.25
N GLY A 120 9.79 -16.97 1.78
CA GLY A 120 8.53 -17.56 1.35
C GLY A 120 7.99 -16.92 0.08
N LEU A 121 6.83 -17.39 -0.37
CA LEU A 121 6.13 -16.78 -1.50
C LEU A 121 5.56 -15.39 -1.17
N ASP A 122 5.40 -15.08 0.11
CA ASP A 122 5.10 -13.77 0.70
C ASP A 122 6.18 -12.71 0.44
N ALA A 123 7.45 -13.10 0.35
CA ALA A 123 8.55 -12.18 0.02
C ALA A 123 8.32 -11.41 -1.30
N LEU A 124 7.60 -12.02 -2.26
CA LEU A 124 7.26 -11.40 -3.54
C LEU A 124 6.30 -10.20 -3.37
N PRO A 125 5.09 -10.35 -2.78
CA PRO A 125 4.23 -9.20 -2.54
C PRO A 125 4.88 -8.13 -1.65
N HIS A 126 5.70 -8.49 -0.67
CA HIS A 126 6.47 -7.51 0.11
C HIS A 126 7.42 -6.69 -0.78
N SER A 127 8.28 -7.37 -1.55
CA SER A 127 9.24 -6.71 -2.45
C SER A 127 8.57 -5.83 -3.51
N ILE A 128 7.52 -6.32 -4.15
CA ILE A 128 6.84 -5.59 -5.23
C ILE A 128 6.04 -4.41 -4.65
N THR A 129 5.43 -4.56 -3.47
CA THR A 129 4.74 -3.46 -2.79
C THR A 129 5.71 -2.38 -2.37
N ALA A 130 6.85 -2.75 -1.77
CA ALA A 130 7.89 -1.79 -1.40
C ALA A 130 8.47 -1.06 -2.61
N PHE A 131 8.67 -1.77 -3.74
CA PHE A 131 9.09 -1.17 -5.00
C PHE A 131 8.08 -0.12 -5.48
N ALA A 132 6.80 -0.49 -5.59
CA ALA A 132 5.75 0.40 -6.08
C ALA A 132 5.52 1.61 -5.15
N LEU A 133 5.50 1.38 -3.85
CA LEU A 133 5.40 2.42 -2.84
C LEU A 133 6.59 3.39 -2.91
N THR A 134 7.81 2.89 -3.08
CA THR A 134 9.01 3.72 -3.25
C THR A 134 8.85 4.65 -4.45
N LEU A 135 8.39 4.13 -5.59
CA LEU A 135 8.16 4.97 -6.78
C LEU A 135 7.06 6.01 -6.53
N LEU A 136 5.92 5.61 -5.96
CA LEU A 136 4.81 6.50 -5.65
C LEU A 136 5.20 7.62 -4.68
N MET A 137 5.98 7.31 -3.66
CA MET A 137 6.47 8.29 -2.70
C MET A 137 7.41 9.31 -3.34
N ARG A 138 8.31 8.85 -4.21
CA ARG A 138 9.23 9.74 -4.92
C ARG A 138 8.48 10.65 -5.89
N ASP A 139 7.59 10.07 -6.70
CA ASP A 139 6.74 10.83 -7.62
C ASP A 139 5.87 11.84 -6.86
N GLY A 140 5.34 11.45 -5.69
CA GLY A 140 4.52 12.34 -4.88
C GLY A 140 5.29 13.48 -4.24
N LEU A 141 6.50 13.23 -3.71
CA LEU A 141 7.35 14.28 -3.16
C LEU A 141 7.83 15.25 -4.24
N GLU A 142 8.22 14.74 -5.41
CA GLU A 142 8.62 15.57 -6.55
C GLU A 142 7.45 16.42 -7.05
N THR A 143 6.27 15.82 -7.18
CA THR A 143 5.06 16.53 -7.61
C THR A 143 4.63 17.57 -6.59
N LEU A 144 4.65 17.24 -5.30
CA LEU A 144 4.35 18.19 -4.23
C LEU A 144 5.35 19.35 -4.23
N GLY A 145 6.65 19.05 -4.34
CA GLY A 145 7.70 20.07 -4.41
C GLY A 145 7.56 21.03 -5.59
N ARG A 146 6.96 20.60 -6.71
CA ARG A 146 6.67 21.45 -7.87
C ARG A 146 5.51 22.42 -7.62
N TYR A 147 4.48 22.00 -6.88
CA TYR A 147 3.28 22.82 -6.65
C TYR A 147 3.31 23.62 -5.34
N LEU A 148 4.19 23.25 -4.42
CA LEU A 148 4.25 23.88 -3.11
C LEU A 148 4.88 25.29 -3.22
N PRO A 149 4.22 26.35 -2.73
CA PRO A 149 4.78 27.70 -2.75
C PRO A 149 6.06 27.78 -1.92
N ASP A 150 7.08 28.46 -2.41
CA ASP A 150 8.36 28.65 -1.69
C ASP A 150 8.18 29.37 -0.34
N SER A 151 7.16 30.23 -0.23
CA SER A 151 6.79 30.93 1.00
C SER A 151 6.07 30.05 2.03
N SER A 152 5.73 28.80 1.68
CA SER A 152 5.06 27.87 2.58
C SER A 152 5.99 27.38 3.70
N LEU A 153 5.48 27.30 4.93
CA LEU A 153 6.18 26.63 6.02
C LEU A 153 6.51 25.17 5.70
N PHE A 154 5.68 24.50 4.91
CA PHE A 154 5.93 23.11 4.48
C PHE A 154 7.07 22.99 3.47
N ALA A 155 7.43 24.05 2.74
CA ALA A 155 8.52 24.01 1.76
C ALA A 155 9.86 23.69 2.43
N SER A 156 10.06 24.20 3.64
CA SER A 156 11.23 23.91 4.47
C SER A 156 11.40 22.42 4.81
N VAL A 157 10.31 21.65 4.77
CA VAL A 157 10.31 20.20 5.03
C VAL A 157 10.32 19.41 3.72
N VAL A 158 9.46 19.75 2.76
CA VAL A 158 9.29 19.00 1.52
C VAL A 158 10.51 19.12 0.61
N GLN A 159 11.12 20.31 0.49
CA GLN A 159 12.25 20.52 -0.42
C GLN A 159 13.50 19.69 -0.02
N PRO A 160 13.92 19.65 1.27
CA PRO A 160 14.99 18.74 1.68
C PRO A 160 14.67 17.27 1.43
N LEU A 161 13.44 16.84 1.72
CA LEU A 161 13.01 15.46 1.50
C LEU A 161 13.04 15.07 0.01
N ALA A 162 12.64 15.99 -0.87
CA ALA A 162 12.68 15.81 -2.32
C ALA A 162 14.11 15.77 -2.89
N ARG A 163 15.09 16.43 -2.23
CA ARG A 163 16.51 16.37 -2.60
C ARG A 163 17.17 15.03 -2.25
N HIS A 164 16.62 14.30 -1.27
CA HIS A 164 17.14 13.00 -0.84
C HIS A 164 16.09 11.89 -1.02
N PRO A 165 15.56 11.68 -2.24
CA PRO A 165 14.37 10.85 -2.43
C PRO A 165 14.60 9.37 -2.09
N ALA A 166 15.83 8.87 -2.25
CA ALA A 166 16.20 7.52 -1.83
C ALA A 166 16.17 7.34 -0.30
N LEU A 167 16.74 8.30 0.44
CA LEU A 167 16.75 8.27 1.90
C LEU A 167 15.35 8.50 2.48
N THR A 168 14.59 9.43 1.90
CA THR A 168 13.22 9.72 2.31
C THR A 168 12.31 8.51 2.12
N SER A 169 12.38 7.85 0.96
CA SER A 169 11.60 6.63 0.72
C SER A 169 12.06 5.47 1.60
N ALA A 170 13.36 5.34 1.90
CA ALA A 170 13.85 4.35 2.86
C ALA A 170 13.29 4.58 4.27
N ALA A 171 13.34 5.82 4.77
CA ALA A 171 12.83 6.17 6.10
C ALA A 171 11.32 5.92 6.22
N ALA A 172 10.56 6.30 5.19
CA ALA A 172 9.13 6.06 5.18
C ALA A 172 8.77 4.58 5.04
N LEU A 173 9.50 3.82 4.22
CA LEU A 173 9.31 2.37 4.12
C LEU A 173 9.64 1.68 5.45
N ALA A 174 10.69 2.10 6.14
CA ALA A 174 11.03 1.59 7.47
C ALA A 174 9.92 1.89 8.48
N PHE A 175 9.38 3.12 8.49
CA PHE A 175 8.25 3.49 9.33
C PHE A 175 6.99 2.65 9.01
N LEU A 176 6.64 2.51 7.73
CA LEU A 176 5.47 1.73 7.31
C LEU A 176 5.63 0.25 7.60
N SER A 177 6.84 -0.30 7.43
CA SER A 177 7.15 -1.68 7.82
C SER A 177 6.98 -1.84 9.33
N ALA A 178 7.49 -0.92 10.15
CA ALA A 178 7.29 -0.99 11.61
C ALA A 178 5.81 -0.97 12.00
N VAL A 179 5.00 -0.08 11.38
CA VAL A 179 3.54 -0.05 11.61
C VAL A 179 2.88 -1.36 11.19
N TRP A 180 3.29 -1.94 10.05
CA TRP A 180 2.77 -3.20 9.54
C TRP A 180 3.08 -4.36 10.50
N GLU A 181 4.35 -4.54 10.87
CA GLU A 181 4.82 -5.62 11.75
C GLU A 181 4.18 -5.54 13.15
N ILE A 182 4.08 -4.34 13.72
CA ILE A 182 3.38 -4.13 14.99
C ILE A 182 1.90 -4.48 14.81
N GLY A 183 1.29 -4.08 13.70
CA GLY A 183 -0.10 -4.42 13.37
C GLY A 183 -0.33 -5.92 13.29
N GLU A 184 0.53 -6.66 12.58
CA GLU A 184 0.44 -8.12 12.47
C GLU A 184 0.62 -8.82 13.81
N TYR A 185 1.60 -8.39 14.61
CA TYR A 185 1.77 -8.88 15.97
C TYR A 185 0.49 -8.67 16.81
N LEU A 186 -0.06 -7.45 16.81
CA LEU A 186 -1.28 -7.13 17.57
C LEU A 186 -2.49 -7.92 17.07
N ILE A 187 -2.64 -8.09 15.76
CA ILE A 187 -3.71 -8.91 15.16
C ILE A 187 -3.55 -10.36 15.59
N GLN A 188 -2.34 -10.94 15.52
CA GLN A 188 -2.10 -12.32 15.96
C GLN A 188 -2.49 -12.51 17.43
N GLN A 189 -2.11 -11.58 18.32
CA GLN A 189 -2.50 -11.66 19.74
C GLN A 189 -4.01 -11.64 19.93
N GLU A 190 -4.71 -10.75 19.21
CA GLU A 190 -6.18 -10.67 19.28
C GLU A 190 -6.86 -11.92 18.71
N GLU A 191 -6.37 -12.47 17.60
CA GLU A 191 -6.91 -13.70 17.01
C GLU A 191 -6.68 -14.91 17.93
N LEU A 192 -5.49 -15.02 18.54
CA LEU A 192 -5.20 -16.05 19.54
C LEU A 192 -6.13 -15.92 20.75
N ARG A 193 -6.34 -14.70 21.25
CA ARG A 193 -7.26 -14.45 22.37
C ARG A 193 -8.69 -14.90 22.04
N ARG A 194 -9.17 -14.65 20.83
CA ARG A 194 -10.53 -15.03 20.37
C ARG A 194 -10.72 -16.53 20.17
N THR A 195 -9.65 -17.23 19.79
CA THR A 195 -9.68 -18.66 19.46
C THR A 195 -9.25 -19.55 20.63
N GLY A 196 -9.07 -18.98 21.83
CA GLY A 196 -8.59 -19.74 23.00
C GLY A 196 -7.16 -20.24 22.85
N GLY A 197 -6.34 -19.56 22.04
CA GLY A 197 -4.95 -19.91 21.75
C GLY A 197 -4.78 -20.92 20.62
N ASN A 198 -5.85 -21.30 19.91
CA ASN A 198 -5.74 -22.27 18.83
C ASN A 198 -5.14 -21.64 17.55
N ARG A 199 -3.85 -21.90 17.32
CA ARG A 199 -3.10 -21.44 16.14
C ARG A 199 -3.65 -21.94 14.80
N GLU A 200 -4.40 -23.03 14.78
CA GLU A 200 -5.02 -23.54 13.55
C GLU A 200 -6.27 -22.74 13.13
N GLN A 201 -6.79 -21.91 14.03
CA GLN A 201 -8.00 -21.12 13.80
C GLN A 201 -7.73 -19.63 13.55
N ILE A 202 -6.47 -19.18 13.66
CA ILE A 202 -6.07 -17.81 13.35
C ILE A 202 -5.55 -17.71 11.92
N ASN A 203 -5.62 -16.53 11.32
CA ASN A 203 -5.06 -16.28 9.99
C ASN A 203 -3.67 -15.64 10.07
N MET A 204 -3.48 -14.71 11.00
CA MET A 204 -2.23 -13.98 11.11
C MET A 204 -1.19 -14.80 11.88
N GLN A 205 -0.01 -15.00 11.28
CA GLN A 205 1.13 -15.61 11.95
C GLN A 205 2.28 -14.63 11.90
N TRP A 206 2.72 -14.16 13.06
CA TRP A 206 3.89 -13.29 13.15
C TRP A 206 5.02 -14.02 13.89
N SER A 207 6.25 -13.77 13.44
CA SER A 207 7.46 -14.19 14.15
C SER A 207 8.62 -13.26 13.81
N VAL A 208 9.64 -13.22 14.67
CA VAL A 208 10.86 -12.42 14.43
C VAL A 208 11.58 -12.84 13.14
N ALA A 209 11.57 -14.13 12.81
CA ALA A 209 12.17 -14.64 11.59
C ALA A 209 11.43 -14.15 10.35
N ASP A 210 10.10 -14.17 10.39
CA ASP A 210 9.24 -13.71 9.30
C ASP A 210 9.40 -12.20 9.07
N MET A 211 9.28 -11.41 10.14
CA MET A 211 9.57 -9.98 10.16
C MET A 211 10.93 -9.67 9.50
N SER A 212 11.97 -10.44 9.82
CA SER A 212 13.29 -10.20 9.24
C SER A 212 13.32 -10.44 7.72
N HIS A 213 12.60 -11.46 7.23
CA HIS A 213 12.48 -11.72 5.80
C HIS A 213 11.64 -10.66 5.09
N ASP A 214 10.58 -10.16 5.73
CA ASP A 214 9.74 -9.10 5.17
C ASP A 214 10.50 -7.78 5.08
N LEU A 215 11.29 -7.44 6.10
CA LEU A 215 12.19 -6.29 6.06
C LEU A 215 13.23 -6.40 4.94
N LEU A 216 13.84 -7.59 4.75
CA LEU A 216 14.80 -7.82 3.66
C LEU A 216 14.13 -7.77 2.29
N SER A 217 12.90 -8.28 2.17
CA SER A 217 12.10 -8.22 0.95
C SER A 217 11.74 -6.78 0.60
N ASN A 218 11.27 -6.01 1.59
CA ASN A 218 10.99 -4.59 1.45
C ASN A 218 12.24 -3.80 1.03
N ALA A 219 13.39 -4.07 1.67
CA ALA A 219 14.67 -3.45 1.32
C ALA A 219 15.08 -3.77 -0.13
N THR A 220 14.84 -5.00 -0.59
CA THR A 220 15.09 -5.42 -1.98
C THR A 220 14.22 -4.62 -2.95
N GLY A 221 12.92 -4.51 -2.67
CA GLY A 221 11.99 -3.70 -3.45
C GLY A 221 12.40 -2.23 -3.55
N TRP A 222 12.74 -1.62 -2.42
CA TRP A 222 13.26 -0.25 -2.35
C TRP A 222 14.57 -0.07 -3.12
N GLY A 223 15.52 -1.00 -2.96
CA GLY A 223 16.81 -0.96 -3.63
C GLY A 223 16.66 -0.99 -5.16
N LEU A 224 15.80 -1.88 -5.66
CA LEU A 224 15.49 -1.99 -7.08
C LEU A 224 14.80 -0.73 -7.62
N ALA A 225 13.81 -0.19 -6.89
CA ALA A 225 13.13 1.06 -7.29
C ALA A 225 14.10 2.24 -7.30
N THR A 226 15.01 2.29 -6.32
CA THR A 226 16.02 3.34 -6.21
C THR A 226 17.02 3.27 -7.36
N TRP A 227 17.54 2.09 -7.65
CA TRP A 227 18.46 1.84 -8.76
C TRP A 227 17.84 2.17 -10.12
N LEU A 228 16.58 1.76 -10.34
CA LEU A 228 15.89 2.02 -11.61
C LEU A 228 15.74 3.52 -11.89
N ARG A 229 15.51 4.33 -10.85
CA ARG A 229 15.34 5.79 -10.95
C ARG A 229 16.66 6.58 -11.00
N GLN A 230 17.80 5.94 -10.80
CA GLN A 230 19.12 6.55 -10.96
C GLN A 230 19.67 6.40 -12.39
N ARG A 231 19.07 5.51 -13.19
CA ARG A 231 19.37 5.30 -14.60
C ARG A 231 18.52 6.23 -15.47
#